data_AF-A0A7C6Q0I1-F1
#
_entry.id   AF-A0A7C6Q0I1-F1
#
_cell.length_a   1.000
_cell.length_b   1.000
_cell.length_c   1.000
_cell.angle_alpha   90.00
_cell.angle_beta   90.00
_cell.angle_gamma   90.00
#
_symmetry.space_group_name_H-M   'P 1'
#
loop_
_entity.id
_entity.type
_entity.pdbx_description
1 polymer ?
#
loop_
_entity_poly.entity_id
_entity_poly.type
_entity_poly.pdbx_seq_one_letter_code
_entity_poly.pdbx_strand_id
1 'polypeptide(L)'
;MMRIASVVYNEAKDCQGRAVKDEKQISTYILAFEIAEKLLQRYSGQWKIAGNEIVLNLQGLDHPLKIDNINGTINYGTLTTYYYHRYDARKGVSGLVQELCLDLALPFADGNYSTDFLFKVFVKLVEIFHARCDLRILPGSQNGEWEIRLNQTGPSGWINDQNVIENRFGEKMEISAWEGLRPEKVATYIFGFNRFCKNFQCPMK
;
A
#
# COMPACT_ATOMS: atom_id res chain seq x y z
N MET A 1 -39.53 9.68 16.83
CA MET A 1 -38.79 8.43 16.53
C MET A 1 -38.17 8.59 15.15
N MET A 2 -36.88 8.96 15.11
CA MET A 2 -36.19 9.34 13.87
C MET A 2 -35.83 8.06 13.11
N ARG A 3 -36.53 7.79 11.99
CA ARG A 3 -36.08 6.81 11.00
C ARG A 3 -34.82 7.40 10.35
N ILE A 4 -33.65 6.90 10.73
CA ILE A 4 -32.44 7.09 9.94
C ILE A 4 -32.78 6.51 8.57
N ALA A 5 -32.92 7.39 7.57
CA ALA A 5 -33.06 6.97 6.19
C ALA A 5 -31.89 6.03 5.92
N SER A 6 -32.18 4.76 5.61
CA SER A 6 -31.18 3.90 5.00
C SER A 6 -30.85 4.55 3.65
N VAL A 7 -29.84 5.42 3.64
CA VAL A 7 -29.19 5.87 2.43
C VAL A 7 -28.83 4.57 1.73
N VAL A 8 -29.56 4.28 0.65
CA VAL A 8 -29.44 3.01 -0.07
C VAL A 8 -28.02 2.95 -0.59
N TYR A 9 -27.19 2.25 0.17
CA TYR A 9 -25.77 2.15 -0.08
C TYR A 9 -25.56 1.44 -1.42
N ASN A 10 -24.93 2.13 -2.38
CA ASN A 10 -24.71 1.59 -3.72
C ASN A 10 -23.22 1.28 -3.93
N GLU A 11 -22.85 0.07 -3.52
CA GLU A 11 -21.52 -0.51 -3.66
C GLU A 11 -20.98 -0.52 -5.10
N ALA A 12 -21.84 -0.45 -6.11
CA ALA A 12 -21.42 -0.43 -7.52
C ALA A 12 -21.05 0.98 -8.03
N LYS A 13 -21.40 2.05 -7.31
CA LYS A 13 -21.07 3.44 -7.69
C LYS A 13 -19.73 3.92 -7.13
N ASP A 14 -19.23 3.33 -6.06
CA ASP A 14 -18.05 3.85 -5.35
C ASP A 14 -16.72 3.36 -5.98
N CYS A 15 -16.64 2.10 -6.44
CA CYS A 15 -15.55 1.67 -7.34
C CYS A 15 -15.95 1.97 -8.80
N GLN A 16 -16.03 3.25 -9.16
CA GLN A 16 -16.08 3.66 -10.56
C GLN A 16 -14.65 3.88 -11.07
N GLY A 17 -14.13 2.90 -11.81
CA GLY A 17 -12.83 2.93 -12.49
C GLY A 17 -12.77 3.89 -13.69
N ARG A 18 -13.34 5.09 -13.55
CA ARG A 18 -13.40 6.12 -14.59
C ARG A 18 -12.65 7.40 -14.21
N ALA A 19 -11.61 7.29 -13.41
CA ALA A 19 -10.61 8.35 -13.37
C ALA A 19 -9.73 8.17 -14.62
N VAL A 20 -9.90 9.04 -15.61
CA VAL A 20 -8.90 9.19 -16.70
C VAL A 20 -7.63 9.69 -16.02
N LYS A 21 -6.77 8.75 -15.64
CA LYS A 21 -5.52 9.02 -14.96
C LYS A 21 -4.38 8.74 -15.92
N ASP A 22 -3.32 9.51 -15.75
CA ASP A 22 -2.06 9.24 -16.39
C ASP A 22 -1.58 7.85 -15.93
N GLU A 23 -1.44 6.90 -16.87
CA GLU A 23 -0.94 5.55 -16.64
C GLU A 23 0.39 5.57 -15.87
N LYS A 24 1.17 6.62 -16.10
CA LYS A 24 2.41 6.88 -15.40
C LYS A 24 2.22 7.08 -13.90
N GLN A 25 1.22 7.87 -13.49
CA GLN A 25 0.94 8.09 -12.07
C GLN A 25 0.46 6.81 -11.38
N ILE A 26 -0.39 6.03 -12.07
CA ILE A 26 -0.85 4.72 -11.57
C ILE A 26 0.36 3.80 -11.35
N SER A 27 1.24 3.73 -12.35
CA SER A 27 2.42 2.87 -12.31
C SER A 27 3.42 3.32 -11.24
N THR A 28 3.64 4.63 -11.07
CA THR A 28 4.50 5.18 -10.02
C THR A 28 4.05 4.76 -8.64
N TYR A 29 2.75 4.88 -8.34
CA TYR A 29 2.22 4.55 -7.03
C TYR A 29 2.37 3.06 -6.73
N ILE A 30 2.07 2.18 -7.70
CA ILE A 30 2.26 0.72 -7.55
C ILE A 30 3.75 0.39 -7.35
N LEU A 31 4.63 0.92 -8.21
CA LEU A 31 6.06 0.67 -8.13
C LEU A 31 6.66 1.13 -6.79
N ALA A 32 6.16 2.20 -6.19
CA ALA A 32 6.62 2.66 -4.89
C ALA A 32 6.50 1.56 -3.81
N PHE A 33 5.36 0.88 -3.76
CA PHE A 33 5.11 -0.21 -2.82
C PHE A 33 5.94 -1.46 -3.15
N GLU A 34 6.07 -1.82 -4.42
CA GLU A 34 6.88 -2.97 -4.85
C GLU A 34 8.37 -2.75 -4.56
N ILE A 35 8.91 -1.55 -4.83
CA ILE A 35 10.29 -1.17 -4.52
C ILE A 35 10.51 -1.24 -3.00
N ALA A 36 9.58 -0.69 -2.21
CA ALA A 36 9.66 -0.75 -0.76
C ALA A 36 9.67 -2.18 -0.22
N GLU A 37 8.83 -3.06 -0.78
CA GLU A 37 8.79 -4.48 -0.40
C GLU A 37 10.15 -5.15 -0.65
N LYS A 38 10.74 -4.93 -1.83
CA LYS A 38 12.05 -5.48 -2.18
C LYS A 38 13.18 -4.95 -1.31
N LEU A 39 13.16 -3.66 -0.97
CA LEU A 39 14.14 -3.08 -0.06
C LEU A 39 14.01 -3.64 1.36
N LEU A 40 12.79 -3.83 1.85
CA LEU A 40 12.54 -4.49 3.14
C LEU A 40 12.98 -5.96 3.14
N GLN A 41 12.78 -6.69 2.03
CA GLN A 41 13.29 -8.06 1.88
C GLN A 41 14.81 -8.12 1.91
N ARG A 42 15.46 -7.11 1.35
CA ARG A 42 16.92 -7.06 1.20
C ARG A 42 17.65 -6.66 2.48
N TYR A 43 17.13 -5.68 3.22
CA TYR A 43 17.80 -5.07 4.36
C TYR A 43 17.13 -5.35 5.72
N SER A 44 15.89 -5.84 5.75
CA SER A 44 15.03 -5.81 6.95
C SER A 44 14.81 -4.37 7.46
N GLY A 45 13.86 -4.19 8.38
CA GLY A 45 13.64 -2.90 9.02
C GLY A 45 12.18 -2.58 9.30
N GLN A 46 11.93 -1.31 9.57
CA GLN A 46 10.60 -0.77 9.85
C GLN A 46 10.16 0.13 8.70
N TRP A 47 8.85 0.24 8.52
CA TRP A 47 8.25 1.09 7.51
C TRP A 47 7.16 1.96 8.15
N LYS A 48 6.88 3.10 7.52
CA LYS A 48 5.69 3.91 7.80
C LYS A 48 5.27 4.65 6.54
N ILE A 49 4.01 5.05 6.50
CA ILE A 49 3.48 5.93 5.45
C ILE A 49 3.39 7.34 6.05
N ALA A 50 4.00 8.31 5.40
CA ALA A 50 4.05 9.70 5.84
C ALA A 50 3.63 10.62 4.69
N GLY A 51 2.36 11.00 4.64
CA GLY A 51 1.80 11.75 3.53
C GLY A 51 1.90 10.95 2.23
N ASN A 52 2.69 11.48 1.28
CA ASN A 52 2.93 10.85 -0.03
C ASN A 52 4.24 10.04 -0.06
N GLU A 53 4.83 9.75 1.10
CA GLU A 53 6.08 9.00 1.18
C GLU A 53 5.88 7.66 1.89
N ILE A 54 6.52 6.62 1.36
CA ILE A 54 6.84 5.41 2.12
C ILE A 54 8.23 5.61 2.72
N VAL A 55 8.31 5.62 4.05
CA VAL A 55 9.56 5.84 4.78
C VAL A 55 10.03 4.51 5.35
N LEU A 56 11.25 4.11 4.99
CA LEU A 56 11.87 2.86 5.43
C LEU A 56 13.07 3.16 6.34
N ASN A 57 13.02 2.65 7.56
CA ASN A 57 14.16 2.61 8.48
C ASN A 57 14.79 1.22 8.36
N LEU A 58 15.73 1.08 7.44
CA LEU A 58 16.36 -0.21 7.12
C LEU A 58 17.56 -0.49 8.03
N GLN A 59 17.79 -1.77 8.35
CA GLN A 59 18.94 -2.14 9.18
C GLN A 59 20.25 -1.93 8.40
N GLY A 60 21.27 -1.40 9.08
CA GLY A 60 22.58 -1.13 8.49
C GLY A 60 22.65 0.13 7.62
N LEU A 61 21.60 0.96 7.59
CA LEU A 61 21.62 2.26 6.95
C LEU A 61 21.58 3.39 7.99
N ASP A 62 22.31 4.48 7.73
CA ASP A 62 22.42 5.62 8.65
C ASP A 62 21.24 6.60 8.55
N HIS A 63 20.54 6.57 7.42
CA HIS A 63 19.42 7.45 7.13
C HIS A 63 18.19 6.65 6.65
N PRO A 64 16.96 7.13 6.95
CA PRO A 64 15.77 6.54 6.38
C PRO A 64 15.74 6.72 4.87
N LEU A 65 15.30 5.69 4.15
CA LEU A 65 14.91 5.82 2.75
C LEU A 65 13.51 6.41 2.68
N LYS A 66 13.32 7.39 1.80
CA LYS A 66 12.01 7.99 1.53
C LYS A 66 11.66 7.78 0.08
N ILE A 67 10.54 7.11 -0.18
CA ILE A 67 10.04 6.81 -1.52
C ILE A 67 8.80 7.67 -1.73
N ASP A 68 8.90 8.71 -2.55
CA ASP A 68 7.78 9.55 -2.96
C ASP A 68 6.92 8.78 -3.97
N ASN A 69 5.69 8.46 -3.57
CA ASN A 69 4.76 7.64 -4.35
C ASN A 69 3.93 8.43 -5.38
N ILE A 70 4.15 9.75 -5.50
CA ILE A 70 3.53 10.61 -6.52
C ILE A 70 4.54 11.02 -7.59
N ASN A 71 5.70 11.55 -7.15
CA ASN A 71 6.71 12.11 -8.06
C ASN A 71 7.68 11.05 -8.58
N GLY A 72 7.70 9.86 -7.99
CA GLY A 72 8.54 8.77 -8.47
C GLY A 72 10.01 8.90 -8.09
N THR A 73 10.30 9.50 -6.94
CA THR A 73 11.66 9.71 -6.42
C THR A 73 11.93 8.86 -5.19
N ILE A 74 13.19 8.48 -5.01
CA ILE A 74 13.67 7.84 -3.79
C ILE A 74 14.90 8.59 -3.28
N ASN A 75 14.92 8.85 -1.98
CA ASN A 75 15.93 9.68 -1.31
C ASN A 75 16.62 8.88 -0.20
N TYR A 76 17.95 9.01 -0.12
CA TYR A 76 18.80 8.50 0.96
C TYR A 76 19.75 9.61 1.43
N GLY A 77 19.49 10.18 2.61
CA GLY A 77 20.25 11.35 3.07
C GLY A 77 20.13 12.52 2.08
N THR A 78 21.23 12.89 1.43
CA THR A 78 21.27 13.92 0.38
C THR A 78 21.19 13.38 -1.04
N LEU A 79 21.28 12.06 -1.23
CA LEU A 79 21.19 11.42 -2.53
C LEU A 79 19.73 11.25 -2.93
N THR A 80 19.42 11.55 -4.19
CA THR A 80 18.07 11.49 -4.75
C THR A 80 18.14 10.89 -6.15
N THR A 81 17.27 9.95 -6.45
CA THR A 81 17.14 9.40 -7.80
C THR A 81 15.67 9.18 -8.15
N TYR A 82 15.39 9.08 -9.44
CA TYR A 82 14.05 8.83 -9.98
C TYR A 82 13.92 7.36 -10.36
N TYR A 83 12.78 6.71 -10.04
CA TYR A 83 12.54 5.29 -10.37
C TYR A 83 11.46 5.08 -11.43
N TYR A 84 10.51 6.00 -11.56
CA TYR A 84 9.28 5.81 -12.37
C TYR A 84 9.52 5.61 -13.88
N HIS A 85 10.63 6.11 -14.44
CA HIS A 85 10.98 5.95 -15.85
C HIS A 85 11.95 4.81 -16.14
N ARG A 86 12.39 4.07 -15.11
CA ARG A 86 13.49 3.12 -15.21
C ARG A 86 13.06 1.66 -15.14
N TYR A 87 11.77 1.42 -14.95
CA TYR A 87 11.24 0.08 -14.94
C TYR A 87 11.40 -0.58 -16.32
N ASP A 88 12.13 -1.69 -16.36
CA ASP A 88 12.24 -2.58 -17.52
C ASP A 88 11.61 -3.93 -17.16
N ALA A 89 10.56 -4.31 -17.88
CA ALA A 89 9.84 -5.56 -17.67
C ALA A 89 10.74 -6.81 -17.74
N ARG A 90 11.86 -6.76 -18.48
CA ARG A 90 12.82 -7.88 -18.58
C ARG A 90 13.63 -8.08 -17.30
N LYS A 91 13.91 -6.99 -16.58
CA LYS A 91 14.65 -7.02 -15.30
C LYS A 91 13.73 -7.13 -14.10
N GLY A 92 12.48 -6.68 -14.26
CA GLY A 92 11.50 -6.61 -13.18
C GLY A 92 11.90 -5.64 -12.06
N VAL A 93 11.11 -5.63 -10.98
CA VAL A 93 11.33 -4.74 -9.83
C VAL A 93 12.68 -5.01 -9.15
N SER A 94 13.11 -6.27 -9.09
CA SER A 94 14.40 -6.62 -8.47
C SER A 94 15.59 -5.96 -9.16
N GLY A 95 15.60 -5.92 -10.50
CA GLY A 95 16.65 -5.22 -11.24
C GLY A 95 16.60 -3.72 -11.06
N LEU A 96 15.40 -3.13 -11.03
CA LEU A 96 15.23 -1.71 -10.72
C LEU A 96 15.79 -1.38 -9.32
N VAL A 97 15.45 -2.17 -8.30
CA VAL A 97 15.96 -1.99 -6.93
C VAL A 97 17.48 -2.09 -6.88
N GLN A 98 18.08 -3.02 -7.63
CA GLN A 98 19.53 -3.13 -7.72
C GLN A 98 20.16 -1.86 -8.30
N GLU A 99 19.59 -1.29 -9.36
CA GLU A 99 20.04 -0.02 -9.94
C GLU A 99 19.89 1.14 -8.95
N LEU A 100 18.76 1.22 -8.24
CA LEU A 100 18.52 2.25 -7.23
C LEU A 100 19.49 2.15 -6.06
N CYS A 101 19.80 0.94 -5.59
CA CYS A 101 20.81 0.73 -4.55
C CYS A 101 22.19 1.26 -4.98
N LEU A 102 22.58 1.05 -6.24
CA LEU A 102 23.85 1.55 -6.77
C LEU A 102 23.87 3.09 -6.81
N ASP A 103 22.82 3.71 -7.33
CA ASP A 103 22.74 5.18 -7.45
C ASP A 103 22.70 5.89 -6.10
N LEU A 104 22.03 5.28 -5.12
CA LEU A 104 21.96 5.79 -3.75
C LEU A 104 23.17 5.38 -2.90
N ALA A 105 24.17 4.71 -3.49
CA ALA A 105 25.34 4.19 -2.80
C ALA A 105 25.00 3.39 -1.53
N LEU A 106 23.92 2.61 -1.58
CA LEU A 106 23.50 1.79 -0.44
C LEU A 106 24.51 0.66 -0.23
N PRO A 107 24.92 0.37 1.01
CA PRO A 107 25.78 -0.75 1.32
C PRO A 107 25.16 -2.05 0.80
N PHE A 108 26.00 -2.98 0.35
CA PHE A 108 25.52 -4.25 -0.14
C PHE A 108 24.90 -5.05 1.02
N ALA A 109 23.64 -5.43 0.85
CA ALA A 109 22.97 -6.43 1.67
C ALA A 109 22.45 -7.53 0.74
N ASP A 110 22.52 -8.79 1.20
CA ASP A 110 21.99 -9.95 0.49
C ASP A 110 21.04 -10.75 1.39
N GLY A 111 20.35 -10.01 2.28
CA GLY A 111 19.32 -10.59 3.10
C GLY A 111 18.16 -11.08 2.25
N ASN A 112 17.60 -12.23 2.63
CA ASN A 112 16.30 -12.69 2.16
C ASN A 112 15.33 -12.69 3.35
N TYR A 113 15.06 -11.51 3.88
CA TYR A 113 14.20 -11.32 5.03
C TYR A 113 12.72 -11.42 4.61
N SER A 114 11.90 -11.99 5.48
CA SER A 114 10.45 -11.93 5.28
C SER A 114 9.95 -10.52 5.55
N THR A 115 9.27 -9.92 4.57
CA THR A 115 8.52 -8.68 4.79
C THR A 115 7.40 -8.89 5.80
N ASP A 116 7.12 -7.83 6.56
CA ASP A 116 5.98 -7.69 7.45
C ASP A 116 4.64 -8.06 6.75
N PHE A 117 3.73 -8.69 7.49
CA PHE A 117 2.45 -9.17 6.99
C PHE A 117 1.60 -8.03 6.44
N LEU A 118 1.42 -6.95 7.21
CA LEU A 118 0.58 -5.83 6.81
C LEU A 118 1.15 -5.16 5.56
N PHE A 119 2.48 -5.00 5.47
CA PHE A 119 3.08 -4.42 4.28
C PHE A 119 2.86 -5.26 3.02
N LYS A 120 2.98 -6.61 3.11
CA LYS A 120 2.66 -7.50 1.97
C LYS A 120 1.20 -7.34 1.54
N VAL A 121 0.29 -7.21 2.49
CA VAL A 121 -1.13 -6.98 2.22
C VAL A 121 -1.34 -5.61 1.54
N PHE A 122 -0.63 -4.57 1.97
CA PHE A 122 -0.69 -3.23 1.38
C PHE A 122 -0.21 -3.22 -0.07
N VAL A 123 0.91 -3.89 -0.34
CA VAL A 123 1.42 -4.10 -1.70
C VAL A 123 0.32 -4.72 -2.58
N LYS A 124 -0.33 -5.79 -2.13
CA LYS A 124 -1.40 -6.45 -2.91
C LYS A 124 -2.68 -5.64 -3.03
N LEU A 125 -3.06 -4.88 -2.01
CA LEU A 125 -4.18 -3.94 -2.11
C LEU A 125 -3.94 -2.92 -3.23
N VAL A 126 -2.74 -2.34 -3.27
CA VAL A 126 -2.36 -1.34 -4.27
C VAL A 126 -2.26 -1.97 -5.67
N GLU A 127 -1.56 -3.08 -5.82
CA GLU A 127 -1.43 -3.79 -7.10
C GLU A 127 -2.79 -4.14 -7.72
N ILE A 128 -3.72 -4.66 -6.91
CA ILE A 128 -5.01 -5.17 -7.41
C ILE A 128 -6.01 -4.03 -7.64
N PHE A 129 -6.04 -3.03 -6.75
CA PHE A 129 -7.15 -2.08 -6.68
C PHE A 129 -6.78 -0.61 -6.96
N HIS A 130 -5.50 -0.23 -7.01
CA HIS A 130 -5.13 1.16 -7.29
C HIS A 130 -5.55 1.59 -8.71
N ALA A 131 -5.16 0.83 -9.73
CA ALA A 131 -5.51 1.13 -11.12
C ALA A 131 -7.03 1.12 -11.38
N ARG A 132 -7.77 0.29 -10.64
CA ARG A 132 -9.20 0.05 -10.87
C ARG A 132 -10.13 0.96 -10.07
N CYS A 133 -9.80 1.24 -8.81
CA CYS A 133 -10.67 1.96 -7.89
C CYS A 133 -9.99 3.20 -7.27
N ASP A 134 -8.78 3.56 -7.71
CA ASP A 134 -7.95 4.57 -7.05
C ASP A 134 -7.79 4.29 -5.55
N LEU A 135 -7.53 3.03 -5.18
CA LEU A 135 -7.25 2.68 -3.80
C LEU A 135 -5.94 3.33 -3.37
N ARG A 136 -5.96 4.03 -2.24
CA ARG A 136 -4.83 4.71 -1.63
C ARG A 136 -4.68 4.24 -0.19
N ILE A 137 -3.43 4.18 0.24
CA ILE A 137 -3.05 3.96 1.62
C ILE A 137 -2.45 5.25 2.14
N LEU A 138 -3.10 5.83 3.15
CA LEU A 138 -2.77 7.11 3.75
C LEU A 138 -2.37 6.91 5.21
N PRO A 139 -1.58 7.83 5.80
CA PRO A 139 -1.35 7.80 7.24
C PRO A 139 -2.68 7.96 8.00
N GLY A 140 -2.87 7.18 9.06
CA GLY A 140 -3.99 7.32 9.97
C GLY A 140 -3.83 8.51 10.92
N SER A 141 -4.81 8.65 11.82
CA SER A 141 -4.84 9.72 12.83
C SER A 141 -3.85 9.47 13.97
N GLN A 142 -3.49 8.20 14.18
CA GLN A 142 -2.60 7.73 15.22
C GLN A 142 -1.38 7.04 14.60
N ASN A 143 -0.26 7.03 15.32
CA ASN A 143 0.91 6.24 14.91
C ASN A 143 0.52 4.76 14.88
N GLY A 144 0.93 4.06 13.81
CA GLY A 144 0.58 2.66 13.60
C GLY A 144 -0.82 2.45 13.02
N GLU A 145 -1.53 3.51 12.64
CA GLU A 145 -2.81 3.43 11.94
C GLU A 145 -2.64 3.87 10.47
N TRP A 146 -3.37 3.21 9.57
CA TRP A 146 -3.41 3.51 8.15
C TRP A 146 -4.84 3.56 7.66
N GLU A 147 -5.13 4.54 6.83
CA GLU A 147 -6.42 4.66 6.16
C GLU A 147 -6.34 4.03 4.76
N ILE A 148 -7.22 3.09 4.50
CA ILE A 148 -7.47 2.52 3.17
C ILE A 148 -8.64 3.30 2.56
N ARG A 149 -8.36 4.14 1.57
CA ARG A 149 -9.35 5.04 0.96
C ARG A 149 -9.51 4.74 -0.52
N LEU A 150 -10.75 4.78 -1.01
CA LEU A 150 -11.02 4.88 -2.44
C LEU A 150 -11.05 6.33 -2.89
N ASN A 151 -10.32 6.64 -3.96
CA ASN A 151 -10.21 7.96 -4.56
C ASN A 151 -9.82 9.06 -3.53
N GLN A 152 -9.89 10.35 -3.92
CA GLN A 152 -9.44 11.44 -3.04
C GLN A 152 -10.40 11.71 -1.86
N THR A 153 -11.70 11.53 -2.08
CA THR A 153 -12.77 11.92 -1.14
C THR A 153 -13.78 10.79 -0.89
N GLY A 154 -13.45 9.57 -1.31
CA GLY A 154 -14.37 8.46 -1.31
C GLY A 154 -14.37 7.68 0.00
N PRO A 155 -15.04 6.52 -0.01
CA PRO A 155 -15.12 5.64 1.14
C PRO A 155 -13.75 5.26 1.69
N SER A 156 -13.65 5.15 3.02
CA SER A 156 -12.45 4.66 3.68
C SER A 156 -12.73 3.73 4.84
N GLY A 157 -11.74 2.90 5.15
CA GLY A 157 -11.62 2.17 6.41
C GLY A 157 -10.20 2.28 6.93
N TRP A 158 -9.95 1.67 8.09
CA TRP A 158 -8.69 1.78 8.80
C TRP A 158 -8.12 0.41 9.10
N ILE A 159 -6.79 0.34 9.19
CA ILE A 159 -6.02 -0.82 9.62
C ILE A 159 -4.97 -0.31 10.59
N ASN A 160 -4.77 -0.99 11.71
CA ASN A 160 -3.70 -0.64 12.65
C ASN A 160 -2.61 -1.73 12.73
N ASP A 161 -1.53 -1.40 13.42
CA ASP A 161 -0.34 -2.23 13.64
C ASP A 161 -0.58 -3.42 14.59
N GLN A 162 -1.75 -3.49 15.23
CA GLN A 162 -2.24 -4.68 15.94
C GLN A 162 -3.12 -5.58 15.06
N ASN A 163 -3.04 -5.46 13.73
CA ASN A 163 -3.83 -6.25 12.79
C ASN A 163 -5.36 -6.10 13.01
N VAL A 164 -5.83 -4.94 13.47
CA VAL A 164 -7.27 -4.65 13.58
C VAL A 164 -7.69 -3.80 12.40
N ILE A 165 -8.69 -4.28 11.67
CA ILE A 165 -9.34 -3.54 10.59
C ILE A 165 -10.67 -2.95 11.09
N GLU A 166 -10.96 -1.70 10.73
CA GLU A 166 -12.22 -1.01 10.97
C GLU A 166 -12.79 -0.57 9.62
N ASN A 167 -14.01 -0.99 9.29
CA ASN A 167 -14.62 -0.54 8.04
C ASN A 167 -15.29 0.83 8.17
N ARG A 168 -15.74 1.36 7.04
CA ARG A 168 -16.47 2.64 6.93
C ARG A 168 -17.74 2.77 7.78
N PHE A 169 -18.22 1.68 8.40
CA PHE A 169 -19.41 1.66 9.26
C PHE A 169 -19.06 1.50 10.74
N GLY A 170 -17.77 1.46 11.09
CA GLY A 170 -17.29 1.25 12.46
C GLY A 170 -17.27 -0.22 12.90
N GLU A 171 -17.50 -1.17 11.98
CA GLU A 171 -17.35 -2.60 12.29
C GLU A 171 -15.86 -2.93 12.37
N LYS A 172 -15.43 -3.62 13.45
CA LYS A 172 -14.03 -3.98 13.72
C LYS A 172 -13.79 -5.47 13.62
N MET A 173 -12.60 -5.86 13.18
CA MET A 173 -12.17 -7.24 13.10
C MET A 173 -10.66 -7.35 13.30
N GLU A 174 -10.22 -8.34 14.07
CA GLU A 174 -8.82 -8.75 14.14
C GLU A 174 -8.50 -9.72 13.00
N ILE A 175 -7.42 -9.44 12.25
CA ILE A 175 -7.01 -10.21 11.07
C ILE A 175 -5.71 -11.00 11.28
N SER A 176 -5.21 -11.15 12.51
CA SER A 176 -4.03 -11.97 12.82
C SER A 176 -4.19 -13.41 12.35
N ALA A 177 -5.41 -13.96 12.43
CA ALA A 177 -5.73 -15.31 11.93
C ALA A 177 -5.55 -15.45 10.40
N TRP A 178 -5.39 -14.35 9.66
CA TRP A 178 -5.23 -14.34 8.21
C TRP A 178 -3.77 -14.33 7.76
N GLU A 179 -2.79 -14.28 8.68
CA GLU A 179 -1.35 -14.27 8.35
C GLU A 179 -0.91 -15.48 7.52
N GLY A 180 -1.58 -16.63 7.69
CA GLY A 180 -1.33 -17.84 6.89
C GLY A 180 -1.99 -17.86 5.51
N LEU A 181 -2.84 -16.87 5.18
CA LEU A 181 -3.47 -16.76 3.87
C LEU A 181 -2.53 -16.10 2.86
N ARG A 182 -2.75 -16.38 1.58
CA ARG A 182 -2.07 -15.65 0.51
C ARG A 182 -2.42 -14.15 0.60
N PRO A 183 -1.45 -13.21 0.52
CA PRO A 183 -1.71 -11.78 0.66
C PRO A 183 -2.77 -11.24 -0.30
N GLU A 184 -2.89 -11.78 -1.51
CA GLU A 184 -3.92 -11.39 -2.50
C GLU A 184 -5.34 -11.73 -2.01
N LYS A 185 -5.49 -12.87 -1.32
CA LYS A 185 -6.76 -13.28 -0.72
C LYS A 185 -7.13 -12.35 0.44
N VAL A 186 -6.15 -11.99 1.27
CA VAL A 186 -6.33 -11.04 2.37
C VAL A 186 -6.72 -9.65 1.84
N ALA A 187 -6.02 -9.14 0.82
CA ALA A 187 -6.34 -7.89 0.17
C ALA A 187 -7.78 -7.87 -0.36
N THR A 188 -8.24 -8.97 -0.98
CA THR A 188 -9.61 -9.11 -1.46
C THR A 188 -10.63 -9.09 -0.31
N TYR A 189 -10.33 -9.76 0.80
CA TYR A 189 -11.17 -9.77 1.99
C TYR A 189 -11.27 -8.41 2.67
N ILE A 190 -10.15 -7.68 2.80
CA ILE A 190 -10.15 -6.32 3.32
C ILE A 190 -10.98 -5.40 2.42
N PHE A 191 -10.82 -5.52 1.10
CA PHE A 191 -11.59 -4.74 0.14
C PHE A 191 -13.09 -5.01 0.26
N GLY A 192 -13.48 -6.28 0.40
CA GLY A 192 -14.87 -6.69 0.61
C GLY A 192 -15.42 -6.34 1.99
N PHE A 193 -14.61 -6.40 3.05
CA PHE A 193 -14.98 -6.01 4.41
C PHE A 193 -15.30 -4.51 4.50
N ASN A 194 -14.54 -3.70 3.78
CA ASN A 194 -14.83 -2.27 3.59
C ASN A 194 -16.06 -1.99 2.72
N ARG A 195 -16.66 -3.05 2.16
CA ARG A 195 -17.79 -3.05 1.24
C ARG A 195 -17.60 -2.19 0.00
N PHE A 196 -16.35 -1.90 -0.36
CA PHE A 196 -16.00 -1.02 -1.48
C PHE A 196 -16.64 -1.42 -2.82
N CYS A 197 -16.93 -2.71 -3.01
CA CYS A 197 -17.69 -3.19 -4.16
C CYS A 197 -18.45 -4.47 -3.83
N LYS A 198 -19.70 -4.58 -4.32
CA LYS A 198 -20.56 -5.76 -4.16
C LYS A 198 -20.00 -7.05 -4.75
N ASN A 199 -19.07 -6.92 -5.70
CA ASN A 199 -18.45 -8.06 -6.38
C ASN A 199 -17.42 -8.76 -5.49
N PHE A 200 -16.96 -8.12 -4.42
CA PHE A 200 -16.05 -8.70 -3.45
C PHE A 200 -16.78 -8.88 -2.12
N GLN A 201 -17.19 -10.11 -1.85
CA GLN A 201 -17.97 -10.41 -0.65
C GLN A 201 -17.10 -10.29 0.61
N CYS A 202 -17.70 -9.75 1.68
CA CYS A 202 -17.11 -9.81 3.00
C CYS A 202 -17.03 -11.27 3.46
N PRO A 203 -15.88 -11.78 3.90
CA PRO A 203 -15.71 -13.19 4.28
C PRO A 203 -16.50 -13.60 5.53
N MET A 204 -17.14 -12.66 6.22
CA MET A 204 -18.01 -12.93 7.38
C MET A 204 -19.50 -13.15 7.02
N LYS A 205 -19.87 -12.97 5.74
CA LYS A 205 -21.25 -13.19 5.28
C LYS A 205 -21.38 -14.50 4.56
#